data_AF-A0A9E6WPZ5-F1
#
_entry.id   AF-A0A9E6WPZ5-F1
#
_cell.length_a   1.000
_cell.length_b   1.000
_cell.length_c   1.000
_cell.angle_alpha   90.00
_cell.angle_beta   90.00
_cell.angle_gamma   90.00
#
_symmetry.space_group_name_H-M   'P 1'
#
loop_
_entity.id
_entity.type
_entity.pdbx_description
1 polymer ?
#
loop_
_entity_poly.entity_id
_entity_poly.type
_entity_poly.pdbx_seq_one_letter_code
_entity_poly.pdbx_strand_id
1 'polypeptide(L)'
;MYEVYLSVRLSYDEGMRKAIAAALCALFLSPLTAIAMGSGDKFSDAQTGLTYTVYKPSNTLGLGLNKFQMISCGMGSEQWIYAKYGGTKRYLEIMQTMAGVKCSDPGLSKYLKTLPINGVSAKLYVYCDPMNAAAFKKCATADIARVGGYLIFTNKAAKNLKRTEIQVQAIGGFTYAQLLTVAKSLKSVTASGKTSQALPPVMIDPATTAQVSVKLGNSVVFTVADPDKWSVIVRDMDIAEFIPGGDQGSYTTNPAVKPLKVGTTTLHVTHGNDVFEIQLTVTS
;
A
#
# COMPACT_ATOMS: atom_id res chain seq x y z
N MET A 1 -24.02 -71.38 -21.72
CA MET A 1 -23.53 -70.48 -20.67
C MET A 1 -24.76 -69.73 -20.16
N TYR A 2 -25.30 -70.14 -19.01
CA TYR A 2 -26.18 -69.39 -18.08
C TYR A 2 -27.34 -68.60 -18.72
N GLU A 3 -28.57 -69.12 -18.82
CA GLU A 3 -29.53 -69.34 -17.71
C GLU A 3 -29.37 -68.43 -16.47
N VAL A 4 -30.53 -67.97 -15.99
CA VAL A 4 -30.84 -67.31 -14.71
C VAL A 4 -30.75 -65.76 -14.64
N TYR A 5 -31.91 -65.15 -14.32
CA TYR A 5 -32.17 -63.77 -13.86
C TYR A 5 -32.43 -62.64 -14.87
N LEU A 6 -33.52 -62.81 -15.62
CA LEU A 6 -34.51 -61.74 -15.76
C LEU A 6 -35.09 -61.43 -14.35
N SER A 7 -35.36 -60.17 -14.03
CA SER A 7 -36.24 -59.68 -12.95
C SER A 7 -35.72 -59.54 -11.50
N VAL A 8 -34.79 -58.62 -11.27
CA VAL A 8 -34.92 -57.65 -10.14
C VAL A 8 -34.61 -56.28 -10.74
N ARG A 9 -35.68 -55.59 -11.18
CA ARG A 9 -36.15 -54.32 -10.61
C ARG A 9 -35.10 -53.20 -10.69
N LEU A 10 -35.34 -52.20 -11.54
CA LEU A 10 -36.10 -51.01 -11.08
C LEU A 10 -35.53 -50.48 -9.75
N SER A 11 -34.28 -49.99 -9.73
CA SER A 11 -33.82 -49.06 -8.71
C SER A 11 -32.40 -48.55 -9.00
N TYR A 12 -32.14 -47.93 -10.17
CA TYR A 12 -30.89 -47.16 -10.31
C TYR A 12 -30.90 -46.17 -11.49
N ASP A 13 -32.02 -45.49 -11.78
CA ASP A 13 -32.06 -44.50 -12.87
C ASP A 13 -32.92 -43.26 -12.57
N GLU A 14 -32.89 -42.78 -11.32
CA GLU A 14 -33.50 -41.49 -10.95
C GLU A 14 -32.63 -40.59 -10.04
N GLY A 15 -31.49 -41.09 -9.53
CA GLY A 15 -30.64 -40.34 -8.58
C GLY A 15 -29.50 -39.54 -9.21
N MET A 16 -29.12 -39.82 -10.46
CA MET A 16 -27.86 -39.33 -11.03
C MET A 16 -28.04 -38.52 -12.32
N ARG A 17 -29.24 -37.91 -12.48
CA ARG A 17 -29.51 -36.89 -13.52
C ARG A 17 -29.79 -35.50 -12.95
N LYS A 18 -29.65 -35.31 -11.63
CA LYS A 18 -29.86 -34.02 -10.93
C LYS A 18 -28.60 -33.45 -10.25
N ALA A 19 -27.40 -33.85 -10.69
CA ALA A 19 -26.14 -33.39 -10.08
C ALA A 19 -25.17 -32.69 -11.07
N ILE A 20 -25.61 -32.33 -12.27
CA ILE A 20 -24.79 -31.58 -13.24
C ILE A 20 -25.64 -30.43 -13.83
N ALA A 21 -26.07 -29.51 -12.97
CA ALA A 21 -26.75 -28.28 -13.38
C ALA A 21 -26.53 -27.12 -12.39
N ALA A 22 -25.40 -27.09 -11.67
CA ALA A 22 -25.09 -26.04 -10.70
C ALA A 22 -23.59 -25.68 -10.65
N ALA A 23 -22.93 -25.62 -11.82
CA ALA A 23 -21.52 -25.25 -11.88
C ALA A 23 -21.24 -24.34 -13.09
N LEU A 24 -21.90 -23.18 -13.17
CA LEU A 24 -21.54 -22.07 -14.08
C LEU A 24 -22.41 -20.83 -13.83
N CYS A 25 -22.34 -20.25 -12.62
CA CYS A 25 -22.87 -18.89 -12.34
C CYS A 25 -22.19 -18.20 -11.14
N ALA A 26 -20.87 -18.39 -10.97
CA ALA A 26 -20.11 -17.77 -9.88
C ALA A 26 -18.78 -17.16 -10.35
N LEU A 27 -18.79 -16.46 -11.48
CA LEU A 27 -17.59 -15.77 -11.99
C LEU A 27 -17.86 -14.34 -12.46
N PHE A 28 -18.72 -13.57 -11.78
CA PHE A 28 -18.70 -12.10 -11.89
C PHE A 28 -19.23 -11.44 -10.61
N LEU A 29 -18.47 -11.54 -9.52
CA LEU A 29 -18.46 -10.50 -8.50
C LEU A 29 -17.03 -9.95 -8.44
N SER A 30 -16.82 -8.89 -9.21
CA SER A 30 -15.69 -7.98 -9.07
C SER A 30 -15.44 -7.68 -7.58
N PRO A 31 -14.18 -7.63 -7.11
CA PRO A 31 -13.89 -7.15 -5.76
C PRO A 31 -14.41 -5.71 -5.66
N LEU A 32 -15.49 -5.52 -4.91
CA LEU A 32 -15.89 -4.22 -4.42
C LEU A 32 -14.68 -3.65 -3.68
N THR A 33 -14.24 -2.51 -4.20
CA THR A 33 -13.12 -1.73 -3.71
C THR A 33 -13.13 -1.67 -2.18
N ALA A 34 -12.11 -2.22 -1.55
CA ALA A 34 -11.76 -1.88 -0.17
C ALA A 34 -11.76 -0.35 -0.06
N ILE A 35 -12.66 0.20 0.76
CA ILE A 35 -12.70 1.63 1.00
C ILE A 35 -11.44 1.92 1.83
N ALA A 36 -10.39 2.34 1.14
CA ALA A 36 -9.15 2.76 1.75
C ALA A 36 -9.46 3.89 2.74
N MET A 37 -9.22 3.65 4.03
CA MET A 37 -9.31 4.61 5.13
C MET A 37 -8.22 5.69 5.00
N GLY A 38 -8.31 6.49 3.93
CA GLY A 38 -7.48 7.65 3.62
C GLY A 38 -8.36 8.78 3.06
N SER A 39 -7.80 9.97 2.89
CA SER A 39 -8.49 11.12 2.27
C SER A 39 -8.94 10.86 0.82
N GLY A 40 -8.49 9.76 0.21
CA GLY A 40 -8.56 9.51 -1.22
C GLY A 40 -7.38 10.15 -1.97
N ASP A 41 -6.60 11.00 -1.30
CA ASP A 41 -5.37 11.58 -1.82
C ASP A 41 -4.14 10.94 -1.17
N LYS A 42 -3.54 9.99 -1.90
CA LYS A 42 -2.37 9.23 -1.42
C LYS A 42 -1.19 10.10 -0.96
N PHE A 43 -1.02 11.30 -1.52
CA PHE A 43 0.04 12.22 -1.09
C PHE A 43 -0.28 12.87 0.25
N SER A 44 -1.54 13.29 0.44
CA SER A 44 -2.01 13.87 1.70
C SER A 44 -2.00 12.82 2.82
N ASP A 45 -2.35 11.58 2.49
CA ASP A 45 -2.28 10.44 3.41
C ASP A 45 -0.83 10.11 3.80
N ALA A 46 0.10 10.13 2.84
CA ALA A 46 1.52 9.94 3.12
C ALA A 46 2.09 11.06 4.02
N GLN A 47 1.69 12.32 3.82
CA GLN A 47 2.17 13.43 4.63
C GLN A 47 1.83 13.30 6.12
N THR A 48 0.76 12.57 6.47
CA THR A 48 0.39 12.31 7.87
C THR A 48 1.44 11.50 8.64
N GLY A 49 2.16 10.59 7.95
CA GLY A 49 3.14 9.70 8.57
C GLY A 49 4.59 10.13 8.40
N LEU A 50 4.86 11.17 7.60
CA LEU A 50 6.21 11.56 7.19
C LEU A 50 6.69 12.85 7.87
N THR A 51 7.96 12.88 8.27
CA THR A 51 8.62 14.01 8.91
C THR A 51 9.24 15.01 7.93
N TYR A 52 9.19 14.74 6.63
CA TYR A 52 9.56 15.68 5.57
C TYR A 52 8.32 16.15 4.78
N THR A 53 8.48 17.23 4.02
CA THR A 53 7.38 17.80 3.24
C THR A 53 7.11 16.98 1.98
N VAL A 54 5.89 16.52 1.80
CA VAL A 54 5.44 15.79 0.62
C VAL A 54 4.95 16.79 -0.43
N TYR A 55 5.28 16.52 -1.68
CA TYR A 55 4.88 17.32 -2.83
C TYR A 55 4.07 16.49 -3.82
N LYS A 56 3.02 17.11 -4.37
CA LYS A 56 2.16 16.51 -5.39
C LYS A 56 2.19 17.36 -6.66
N PRO A 57 2.33 16.75 -7.85
CA PRO A 57 2.27 17.50 -9.11
C PRO A 57 0.84 17.96 -9.37
N SER A 58 0.68 19.23 -9.73
CA SER A 58 -0.59 19.76 -10.25
C SER A 58 -0.74 19.59 -11.77
N ASN A 59 0.33 19.20 -12.47
CA ASN A 59 0.32 18.89 -13.88
C ASN A 59 1.11 17.59 -14.15
N THR A 60 0.41 16.58 -14.66
CA THR A 60 0.97 15.26 -15.02
C THR A 60 1.01 15.05 -16.53
N LEU A 61 0.78 16.10 -17.33
CA LEU A 61 0.65 16.03 -18.79
C LEU A 61 -0.47 15.09 -19.26
N GLY A 62 -1.55 14.99 -18.45
CA GLY A 62 -2.68 14.11 -18.71
C GLY A 62 -2.44 12.63 -18.34
N LEU A 63 -1.29 12.30 -17.75
CA LEU A 63 -1.02 10.93 -17.31
C LEU A 63 -1.74 10.63 -15.99
N GLY A 64 -2.43 9.50 -15.93
CA GLY A 64 -3.01 8.96 -14.70
C GLY A 64 -1.94 8.40 -13.76
N LEU A 65 -2.19 8.47 -12.45
CA LEU A 65 -1.36 7.84 -11.42
C LEU A 65 -1.53 6.31 -11.51
N ASN A 66 -0.49 5.62 -11.97
CA ASN A 66 -0.49 4.17 -12.12
C ASN A 66 -0.03 3.46 -10.84
N LYS A 67 0.94 4.05 -10.13
CA LYS A 67 1.51 3.44 -8.92
C LYS A 67 1.88 4.50 -7.90
N PHE A 68 1.62 4.23 -6.63
CA PHE A 68 2.05 5.05 -5.51
C PHE A 68 2.42 4.13 -4.35
N GLN A 69 3.62 4.27 -3.82
CA GLN A 69 4.13 3.47 -2.71
C GLN A 69 4.92 4.34 -1.75
N MET A 70 4.84 4.00 -0.46
CA MET A 70 5.84 4.35 0.54
C MET A 70 6.75 3.14 0.70
N ILE A 71 8.05 3.34 0.50
CA ILE A 71 9.04 2.26 0.44
C ILE A 71 10.06 2.49 1.56
N SER A 72 10.48 1.42 2.23
CA SER A 72 11.55 1.50 3.25
C SER A 72 12.89 1.89 2.62
N CYS A 73 13.68 2.70 3.33
CA CYS A 73 14.98 3.21 2.87
C CYS A 73 16.16 2.67 3.71
N GLY A 74 16.19 1.35 3.87
CA GLY A 74 17.14 0.69 4.78
C GLY A 74 16.79 0.87 6.26
N MET A 75 17.56 0.25 7.15
CA MET A 75 17.29 0.29 8.59
C MET A 75 17.45 1.71 9.16
N GLY A 76 16.49 2.15 9.97
CA GLY A 76 16.54 3.43 10.69
C GLY A 76 16.23 4.67 9.85
N SER A 77 16.09 4.53 8.53
CA SER A 77 15.63 5.60 7.66
C SER A 77 14.12 5.63 7.57
N GLU A 78 13.57 6.85 7.52
CA GLU A 78 12.16 7.05 7.21
C GLU A 78 11.81 6.57 5.78
N GLN A 79 10.55 6.20 5.57
CA GLN A 79 10.06 5.75 4.25
C GLN A 79 10.17 6.87 3.19
N TRP A 80 10.43 6.47 1.94
CA TRP A 80 10.45 7.36 0.79
C TRP A 80 9.24 7.11 -0.13
N ILE A 81 8.79 8.16 -0.82
CA ILE A 81 7.64 8.09 -1.74
C ILE A 81 8.14 7.76 -3.13
N TYR A 82 7.50 6.77 -3.76
CA TYR A 82 7.58 6.51 -5.19
C TYR A 82 6.19 6.65 -5.83
N ALA A 83 6.05 7.62 -6.73
CA ALA A 83 4.83 7.84 -7.51
C ALA A 83 5.12 7.73 -9.01
N LYS A 84 4.39 6.87 -9.72
CA LYS A 84 4.49 6.65 -11.16
C LYS A 84 3.21 7.06 -11.86
N TYR A 85 3.34 7.88 -12.88
CA TYR A 85 2.27 8.30 -13.77
C TYR A 85 2.52 7.76 -15.18
N GLY A 86 1.46 7.32 -15.87
CA GLY A 86 1.56 6.71 -17.19
C GLY A 86 1.84 5.20 -17.15
N GLY A 87 2.24 4.66 -18.30
CA GLY A 87 2.34 3.20 -18.52
C GLY A 87 3.76 2.66 -18.46
N THR A 88 4.01 1.56 -19.16
CA THR A 88 5.32 0.90 -19.20
C THR A 88 6.30 1.55 -20.17
N LYS A 89 5.82 2.04 -21.32
CA LYS A 89 6.66 2.63 -22.38
C LYS A 89 6.87 4.13 -22.25
N ARG A 90 5.93 4.83 -21.61
CA ARG A 90 5.92 6.28 -21.43
C ARG A 90 5.40 6.61 -20.05
N TYR A 91 6.28 7.12 -19.20
CA TYR A 91 5.95 7.40 -17.80
C TYR A 91 6.75 8.57 -17.22
N LEU A 92 6.16 9.15 -16.19
CA LEU A 92 6.78 10.09 -15.28
C LEU A 92 6.86 9.43 -13.90
N GLU A 93 7.99 9.59 -13.23
CA GLU A 93 8.15 9.14 -11.85
C GLU A 93 8.61 10.28 -10.96
N ILE A 94 8.05 10.34 -9.76
CA ILE A 94 8.35 11.33 -8.75
C ILE A 94 8.75 10.57 -7.49
N MET A 95 10.00 10.78 -7.09
CA MET A 95 10.61 10.14 -5.95
C MET A 95 10.91 11.21 -4.91
N GLN A 96 10.53 10.98 -3.67
CA GLN A 96 10.69 11.96 -2.61
C GLN A 96 11.23 11.29 -1.36
N THR A 97 12.24 11.90 -0.77
CA THR A 97 12.89 11.42 0.44
C THR A 97 13.29 12.59 1.32
N MET A 98 13.55 12.31 2.60
CA MET A 98 14.18 13.26 3.49
C MET A 98 15.55 13.66 2.91
N ALA A 99 15.82 14.96 2.86
CA ALA A 99 17.06 15.48 2.30
C ALA A 99 18.29 14.86 2.97
N GLY A 100 19.26 14.43 2.16
CA GLY A 100 20.48 13.76 2.61
C GLY A 100 20.38 12.24 2.72
N VAL A 101 19.18 11.67 2.60
CA VAL A 101 18.97 10.21 2.59
C VAL A 101 18.92 9.70 1.15
N LYS A 102 19.81 8.76 0.80
CA LYS A 102 19.86 8.16 -0.56
C LYS A 102 19.11 6.83 -0.58
N CYS A 103 17.89 6.83 -1.14
CA CYS A 103 17.04 5.65 -1.21
C CYS A 103 17.00 4.96 -2.57
N SER A 104 17.43 5.66 -3.61
CA SER A 104 17.43 5.17 -4.99
C SER A 104 18.62 5.72 -5.76
N ASP A 105 19.15 4.92 -6.69
CA ASP A 105 20.12 5.37 -7.68
C ASP A 105 19.40 5.51 -9.04
N PRO A 106 19.35 6.70 -9.66
CA PRO A 106 18.76 6.88 -10.98
C PRO A 106 19.54 6.17 -12.11
N GLY A 107 20.75 5.67 -11.84
CA GLY A 107 21.59 4.99 -12.80
C GLY A 107 22.45 5.94 -13.66
N LEU A 108 23.10 5.36 -14.66
CA LEU A 108 24.10 6.03 -15.49
C LEU A 108 23.51 7.23 -16.24
N SER A 109 24.04 8.41 -15.93
CA SER A 109 23.52 9.68 -16.42
C SER A 109 24.59 10.77 -16.49
N LYS A 110 24.35 11.75 -17.36
CA LYS A 110 25.22 12.91 -17.55
C LYS A 110 24.58 14.14 -16.93
N TYR A 111 25.30 14.82 -16.04
CA TYR A 111 24.93 16.15 -15.58
C TYR A 111 25.00 17.13 -16.76
N LEU A 112 23.92 17.90 -16.96
CA LEU A 112 23.84 18.90 -18.02
C LEU A 112 24.04 20.31 -17.49
N LYS A 113 23.23 20.70 -16.50
CA LYS A 113 23.24 22.05 -15.94
C LYS A 113 22.45 22.13 -14.65
N THR A 114 22.64 23.22 -13.92
CA THR A 114 21.80 23.64 -12.80
C THR A 114 20.85 24.73 -13.28
N LEU A 115 19.61 24.71 -12.80
CA LEU A 115 18.58 25.68 -13.16
C LEU A 115 17.57 25.89 -12.02
N PRO A 116 16.92 27.06 -11.94
CA PRO A 116 15.93 27.31 -10.92
C PRO A 116 14.60 26.60 -11.23
N ILE A 117 14.02 25.94 -10.22
CA ILE A 117 12.66 25.42 -10.20
C ILE A 117 12.00 25.92 -8.93
N ASN A 118 10.92 26.70 -9.04
CA ASN A 118 10.19 27.22 -7.87
C ASN A 118 11.08 27.89 -6.81
N GLY A 119 12.13 28.60 -7.24
CA GLY A 119 13.07 29.29 -6.35
C GLY A 119 14.15 28.41 -5.71
N VAL A 120 14.27 27.12 -6.08
CA VAL A 120 15.36 26.23 -5.65
C VAL A 120 16.23 25.79 -6.82
N SER A 121 17.52 25.55 -6.55
CA SER A 121 18.47 25.06 -7.55
C SER A 121 18.24 23.58 -7.82
N ALA A 122 17.88 23.25 -9.06
CA ALA A 122 17.73 21.89 -9.54
C ALA A 122 18.86 21.50 -10.47
N LYS A 123 19.37 20.28 -10.32
CA LYS A 123 20.34 19.68 -11.24
C LYS A 123 19.59 18.87 -12.29
N LEU A 124 19.90 19.11 -13.56
CA LEU A 124 19.35 18.39 -14.70
C LEU A 124 20.34 17.33 -15.17
N TYR A 125 19.82 16.13 -15.37
CA TYR A 125 20.54 14.98 -15.89
C TYR A 125 19.79 14.37 -17.08
N VAL A 126 20.56 13.75 -17.96
CA VAL A 126 20.06 12.94 -19.09
C VAL A 126 20.65 11.54 -18.98
N TYR A 127 19.85 10.51 -19.25
CA TYR A 127 20.33 9.12 -19.21
C TYR A 127 21.23 8.88 -20.41
N CYS A 128 22.51 8.68 -20.15
CA CYS A 128 23.52 8.49 -21.18
C CYS A 128 24.66 7.68 -20.59
N ASP A 129 25.00 6.59 -21.27
CA ASP A 129 26.02 5.64 -20.84
C ASP A 129 27.43 6.24 -21.02
N PRO A 130 28.23 6.41 -19.95
CA PRO A 130 29.60 6.88 -20.05
C PRO A 130 30.52 5.92 -20.82
N MET A 131 30.15 4.64 -20.99
CA MET A 131 30.96 3.66 -21.73
C MET A 131 31.02 3.97 -23.24
N ASN A 132 30.05 4.74 -23.78
CA ASN A 132 30.12 5.27 -25.14
C ASN A 132 30.57 6.74 -25.12
N ALA A 133 31.89 6.97 -25.10
CA ALA A 133 32.48 8.30 -24.95
C ALA A 133 31.98 9.32 -26.01
N ALA A 134 31.81 8.90 -27.27
CA ALA A 134 31.36 9.77 -28.34
C ALA A 134 29.90 10.21 -28.15
N ALA A 135 29.01 9.28 -27.79
CA ALA A 135 27.62 9.58 -27.48
C ALA A 135 27.50 10.40 -26.19
N PHE A 136 28.24 10.03 -25.14
CA PHE A 136 28.26 10.74 -23.85
C PHE A 136 28.70 12.20 -24.01
N LYS A 137 29.76 12.46 -24.79
CA LYS A 137 30.23 13.83 -25.06
C LYS A 137 29.15 14.70 -25.70
N LYS A 138 28.40 14.15 -26.66
CA LYS A 138 27.35 14.86 -27.42
C LYS A 138 25.99 14.93 -26.71
N CYS A 139 25.77 14.08 -25.71
CA CYS A 139 24.50 13.99 -25.01
C CYS A 139 24.10 15.33 -24.36
N ALA A 140 22.90 15.80 -24.68
CA ALA A 140 22.38 17.13 -24.34
C ALA A 140 20.89 17.09 -23.97
N THR A 141 20.29 18.26 -23.68
CA THR A 141 18.88 18.34 -23.28
C THR A 141 17.90 17.85 -24.36
N ALA A 142 18.29 17.94 -25.64
CA ALA A 142 17.50 17.44 -26.76
C ALA A 142 17.33 15.90 -26.72
N ASP A 143 18.30 15.19 -26.14
CA ASP A 143 18.27 13.73 -26.04
C ASP A 143 17.26 13.22 -25.00
N ILE A 144 16.79 14.06 -24.07
CA ILE A 144 15.83 13.66 -23.02
C ILE A 144 14.59 12.99 -23.62
N ALA A 145 14.10 13.45 -24.79
CA ALA A 145 12.95 12.80 -25.44
C ALA A 145 13.26 11.36 -25.88
N ARG A 146 14.50 11.08 -26.28
CA ARG A 146 14.93 9.78 -26.79
C ARG A 146 15.30 8.80 -25.68
N VAL A 147 16.08 9.25 -24.70
CA VAL A 147 16.68 8.38 -23.66
C VAL A 147 16.13 8.61 -22.26
N GLY A 148 15.34 9.67 -22.08
CA GLY A 148 14.86 10.09 -20.77
C GLY A 148 15.88 10.95 -20.02
N GLY A 149 15.44 11.43 -18.86
CA GLY A 149 16.25 12.25 -17.98
C GLY A 149 15.51 12.59 -16.72
N TYR A 150 16.19 13.27 -15.81
CA TYR A 150 15.63 13.63 -14.52
C TYR A 150 16.15 14.96 -14.01
N LEU A 151 15.33 15.55 -13.15
CA LEU A 151 15.68 16.70 -12.33
C LEU A 151 15.76 16.23 -10.89
N ILE A 152 16.81 16.63 -10.17
CA ILE A 152 16.91 16.41 -8.74
C ILE A 152 17.16 17.73 -8.02
N PHE A 153 16.41 17.97 -6.96
CA PHE A 153 16.47 19.21 -6.20
C PHE A 153 15.98 19.02 -4.77
N THR A 154 16.39 19.93 -3.89
CA THR A 154 16.00 19.88 -2.49
C THR A 154 15.19 21.10 -2.12
N ASN A 155 13.94 20.90 -1.73
CA ASN A 155 13.09 21.98 -1.25
C ASN A 155 13.44 22.40 0.18
N LYS A 156 13.04 23.62 0.53
CA LYS A 156 13.19 24.14 1.89
C LYS A 156 12.29 23.37 2.86
N ALA A 157 12.70 23.37 4.12
CA ALA A 157 11.90 22.85 5.22
C ALA A 157 10.62 23.68 5.38
N ALA A 158 9.51 23.01 5.65
CA ALA A 158 8.28 23.66 6.13
C ALA A 158 8.26 23.67 7.66
N LYS A 159 7.31 24.38 8.27
CA LYS A 159 7.18 24.44 9.74
C LYS A 159 7.05 23.02 10.30
N ASN A 160 7.97 22.65 11.20
CA ASN A 160 8.05 21.33 11.84
C ASN A 160 8.28 20.13 10.90
N LEU A 161 8.68 20.37 9.65
CA LEU A 161 9.00 19.31 8.68
C LEU A 161 10.40 19.52 8.11
N LYS A 162 11.12 18.42 7.90
CA LYS A 162 12.44 18.40 7.31
C LYS A 162 12.39 18.75 5.81
N ARG A 163 13.56 19.10 5.28
CA ARG A 163 13.77 19.33 3.84
C ARG A 163 13.53 18.04 3.06
N THR A 164 13.05 18.19 1.84
CA THR A 164 12.75 17.06 0.95
C THR A 164 13.63 17.13 -0.28
N GLU A 165 14.32 16.03 -0.59
CA GLU A 165 14.92 15.81 -1.90
C GLU A 165 13.88 15.17 -2.83
N ILE A 166 13.72 15.75 -4.02
CA ILE A 166 12.76 15.33 -5.02
C ILE A 166 13.52 15.02 -6.30
N GLN A 167 13.27 13.84 -6.85
CA GLN A 167 13.64 13.48 -8.21
C GLN A 167 12.38 13.38 -9.07
N VAL A 168 12.33 14.17 -10.14
CA VAL A 168 11.32 14.05 -11.19
C VAL A 168 12.00 13.46 -12.41
N GLN A 169 11.59 12.28 -12.83
CA GLN A 169 12.15 11.60 -14.00
C GLN A 169 11.10 11.32 -15.06
N ALA A 170 11.54 11.29 -16.32
CA ALA A 170 10.67 11.07 -17.46
C ALA A 170 11.35 10.14 -18.47
N ILE A 171 10.60 9.16 -18.96
CA ILE A 171 11.04 8.18 -19.96
C ILE A 171 9.95 8.02 -21.03
N GLY A 172 10.37 7.82 -22.28
CA GLY A 172 9.47 7.49 -23.40
C GLY A 172 8.90 8.68 -24.15
N GLY A 173 9.75 9.60 -24.62
CA GLY A 173 9.33 10.68 -25.52
C GLY A 173 9.04 12.02 -24.86
N PHE A 174 9.28 12.18 -23.54
CA PHE A 174 9.08 13.48 -22.89
C PHE A 174 10.20 14.45 -23.22
N THR A 175 9.82 15.65 -23.67
CA THR A 175 10.78 16.72 -23.91
C THR A 175 11.31 17.30 -22.59
N TYR A 176 12.46 17.97 -22.66
CA TYR A 176 12.98 18.78 -21.54
C TYR A 176 11.94 19.77 -21.00
N ALA A 177 11.17 20.43 -21.89
CA ALA A 177 10.13 21.38 -21.50
C ALA A 177 9.01 20.70 -20.70
N GLN A 178 8.57 19.52 -21.14
CA GLN A 178 7.57 18.71 -20.43
C GLN A 178 8.05 18.26 -19.06
N LEU A 179 9.29 17.79 -18.96
CA LEU A 179 9.92 17.44 -17.69
C LEU A 179 9.93 18.65 -16.72
N LEU A 180 10.27 19.84 -17.22
CA LEU A 180 10.21 21.05 -16.42
C LEU A 180 8.80 21.45 -16.00
N THR A 181 7.82 21.30 -16.89
CA THR A 181 6.42 21.60 -16.59
C THR A 181 5.95 20.79 -15.39
N VAL A 182 6.24 19.49 -15.36
CA VAL A 182 5.88 18.60 -14.24
C VAL A 182 6.59 19.03 -12.97
N ALA A 183 7.92 19.23 -13.03
CA ALA A 183 8.70 19.61 -11.86
C ALA A 183 8.28 20.96 -11.25
N LYS A 184 7.98 21.96 -12.09
CA LYS A 184 7.46 23.26 -11.65
C LYS A 184 6.04 23.17 -11.07
N SER A 185 5.27 22.17 -11.48
CA SER A 185 3.89 22.00 -11.00
C SER A 185 3.79 21.41 -9.59
N LEU A 186 4.90 20.98 -8.99
CA LEU A 186 4.93 20.39 -7.65
C LEU A 186 4.52 21.41 -6.59
N LYS A 187 3.54 21.03 -5.77
CA LYS A 187 3.06 21.81 -4.64
C LYS A 187 3.15 20.96 -3.38
N SER A 188 3.54 21.57 -2.27
CA SER A 188 3.48 20.91 -0.97
C SER A 188 2.04 20.52 -0.66
N VAL A 189 1.84 19.34 -0.10
CA VAL A 189 0.52 18.91 0.38
C VAL A 189 0.44 19.09 1.89
N THR A 190 -0.76 19.34 2.38
CA THR A 190 -1.05 19.26 3.81
C THR A 190 -1.37 17.81 4.17
N ALA A 191 -1.00 17.41 5.38
CA ALA A 191 -1.45 16.13 5.94
C ALA A 191 -2.97 16.05 5.87
N SER A 192 -3.49 14.87 5.56
CA SER A 192 -4.92 14.64 5.63
C SER A 192 -5.35 14.89 7.08
N GLY A 193 -6.16 15.92 7.31
CA GLY A 193 -6.79 16.17 8.62
C GLY A 193 -7.66 15.00 9.08
N LYS A 194 -7.98 14.08 8.17
CA LYS A 194 -8.33 12.69 8.52
C LYS A 194 -7.03 11.96 8.78
N THR A 195 -6.55 12.06 10.01
CA THR A 195 -5.52 11.19 10.51
C THR A 195 -6.06 9.76 10.40
N SER A 196 -5.62 9.01 9.38
CA SER A 196 -5.39 7.58 9.54
C SER A 196 -4.16 7.43 10.43
N GLN A 197 -4.23 8.03 11.63
CA GLN A 197 -3.44 7.56 12.74
C GLN A 197 -3.96 6.15 12.93
N ALA A 198 -3.07 5.16 12.81
CA ALA A 198 -3.39 3.83 13.30
C ALA A 198 -3.97 4.05 14.69
N LEU A 199 -5.29 3.90 14.80
CA LEU A 199 -5.94 4.09 16.08
C LEU A 199 -5.22 3.12 17.02
N PRO A 200 -4.82 3.56 18.22
CA PRO A 200 -4.17 2.65 19.13
C PRO A 200 -5.09 1.44 19.30
N PRO A 201 -4.53 0.21 19.24
CA PRO A 201 -5.33 -0.98 19.42
C PRO A 201 -6.09 -0.89 20.75
N VAL A 202 -7.32 -1.38 20.75
CA VAL A 202 -8.08 -1.53 21.98
C VAL A 202 -7.50 -2.73 22.70
N MET A 203 -6.64 -2.47 23.69
CA MET A 203 -6.04 -3.50 24.53
C MET A 203 -7.06 -3.93 25.58
N ILE A 204 -7.41 -5.21 25.62
CA ILE A 204 -8.33 -5.76 26.64
C ILE A 204 -7.71 -6.98 27.31
N ASP A 205 -8.17 -7.28 28.52
CA ASP A 205 -7.96 -8.57 29.17
C ASP A 205 -9.22 -9.43 28.94
N PRO A 206 -9.14 -10.54 28.21
CA PRO A 206 -10.30 -11.38 27.92
C PRO A 206 -10.93 -12.02 29.16
N ALA A 207 -10.19 -12.17 30.26
CA ALA A 207 -10.71 -12.76 31.50
C ALA A 207 -11.65 -11.82 32.26
N THR A 208 -11.56 -10.51 32.02
CA THR A 208 -12.32 -9.49 32.76
C THR A 208 -13.25 -8.65 31.87
N THR A 209 -13.16 -8.80 30.54
CA THR A 209 -13.90 -7.98 29.58
C THR A 209 -15.09 -8.74 28.99
N ALA A 210 -16.31 -8.33 29.32
CA ALA A 210 -17.53 -8.93 28.76
C ALA A 210 -17.96 -8.30 27.41
N GLN A 211 -17.65 -7.02 27.18
CA GLN A 211 -18.03 -6.30 25.97
C GLN A 211 -16.91 -5.35 25.56
N VAL A 212 -16.71 -5.19 24.24
CA VAL A 212 -15.74 -4.27 23.69
C VAL A 212 -16.30 -3.61 22.43
N SER A 213 -16.07 -2.30 22.31
CA SER A 213 -16.38 -1.54 21.10
C SER A 213 -15.10 -1.08 20.42
N VAL A 214 -15.01 -1.28 19.11
CA VAL A 214 -13.84 -0.93 18.30
C VAL A 214 -14.30 -0.29 17.00
N LYS A 215 -13.48 0.61 16.45
CA LYS A 215 -13.74 1.19 15.12
C LYS A 215 -13.20 0.31 14.02
N LEU A 216 -13.88 0.25 12.89
CA LEU A 216 -13.39 -0.39 11.69
C LEU A 216 -12.02 0.20 11.31
N GLY A 217 -11.03 -0.66 11.03
CA GLY A 217 -9.65 -0.25 10.79
C GLY A 217 -8.76 -0.13 12.03
N ASN A 218 -9.31 -0.30 13.24
CA ASN A 218 -8.54 -0.55 14.46
C ASN A 218 -8.50 -2.07 14.77
N SER A 219 -7.76 -2.50 15.79
CA SER A 219 -7.72 -3.90 16.26
C SER A 219 -8.05 -3.99 17.74
N VAL A 220 -8.62 -5.12 18.17
CA VAL A 220 -8.66 -5.51 19.58
C VAL A 220 -7.48 -6.42 19.84
N VAL A 221 -6.66 -6.11 20.84
CA VAL A 221 -5.48 -6.93 21.18
C VAL A 221 -5.64 -7.44 22.61
N PHE A 222 -5.42 -8.74 22.81
CA PHE A 222 -5.54 -9.35 24.13
C PHE A 222 -4.24 -9.21 24.91
N THR A 223 -4.32 -8.60 26.08
CA THR A 223 -3.18 -8.50 27.01
C THR A 223 -3.20 -9.73 27.89
N VAL A 224 -2.40 -10.73 27.51
CA VAL A 224 -2.44 -12.06 28.14
C VAL A 224 -1.02 -12.60 28.37
N ALA A 225 -0.88 -13.52 29.32
CA ALA A 225 0.28 -14.38 29.43
C ALA A 225 0.20 -15.53 28.40
N ASP A 226 1.34 -16.11 28.03
CA ASP A 226 1.45 -17.23 27.07
C ASP A 226 0.65 -17.00 25.77
N PRO A 227 1.00 -15.96 24.98
CA PRO A 227 0.17 -15.48 23.87
C PRO A 227 -0.04 -16.48 22.72
N ASP A 228 0.69 -17.58 22.69
CA ASP A 228 0.55 -18.69 21.75
C ASP A 228 -0.51 -19.73 22.18
N LYS A 229 -0.98 -19.69 23.42
CA LYS A 229 -1.95 -20.67 23.99
C LYS A 229 -3.40 -20.22 23.94
N TRP A 230 -3.67 -19.03 23.42
CA TRP A 230 -5.00 -18.46 23.32
C TRP A 230 -5.58 -18.69 21.92
N SER A 231 -6.85 -19.07 21.86
CA SER A 231 -7.59 -19.20 20.60
C SER A 231 -8.92 -18.48 20.69
N VAL A 232 -9.40 -17.98 19.54
CA VAL A 232 -10.71 -17.35 19.45
C VAL A 232 -11.50 -17.89 18.27
N ILE A 233 -12.75 -18.24 18.53
CA ILE A 233 -13.75 -18.48 17.49
C ILE A 233 -14.61 -17.22 17.40
N VAL A 234 -14.60 -16.58 16.23
CA VAL A 234 -15.49 -15.47 15.92
C VAL A 234 -16.79 -16.06 15.36
N ARG A 235 -17.93 -15.84 16.04
CA ARG A 235 -19.21 -16.42 15.59
C ARG A 235 -19.62 -15.96 14.20
N ASP A 236 -19.44 -14.67 13.91
CA ASP A 236 -19.65 -14.08 12.58
C ASP A 236 -18.31 -13.62 12.00
N MET A 237 -17.74 -14.47 11.12
CA MET A 237 -16.45 -14.23 10.47
C MET A 237 -16.50 -13.12 9.41
N ASP A 238 -17.69 -12.67 8.99
CA ASP A 238 -17.80 -11.52 8.09
C ASP A 238 -17.56 -10.20 8.84
N ILE A 239 -17.70 -10.20 10.17
CA ILE A 239 -17.54 -9.03 11.03
C ILE A 239 -16.11 -8.89 11.55
N ALA A 240 -15.45 -9.99 11.92
CA ALA A 240 -14.09 -9.94 12.44
C ALA A 240 -13.30 -11.25 12.19
N GLU A 241 -11.97 -11.14 12.24
CA GLU A 241 -11.01 -12.23 12.05
C GLU A 241 -10.11 -12.35 13.29
N PHE A 242 -9.81 -13.57 13.73
CA PHE A 242 -8.84 -13.83 14.78
C PHE A 242 -7.41 -13.94 14.21
N ILE A 243 -6.46 -13.32 14.89
CA ILE A 243 -5.03 -13.37 14.59
C ILE A 243 -4.33 -14.00 15.82
N PRO A 244 -3.74 -15.21 15.69
CA PRO A 244 -3.05 -15.85 16.80
C PRO A 244 -1.81 -15.06 17.22
N GLY A 245 -1.56 -15.05 18.53
CA GLY A 245 -0.31 -14.52 19.09
C GLY A 245 0.82 -15.56 19.04
N GLY A 246 1.96 -15.17 19.58
CA GLY A 246 3.13 -16.03 19.69
C GLY A 246 4.42 -15.41 19.16
N ASP A 247 5.46 -16.24 19.12
CA ASP A 247 6.82 -15.85 18.73
C ASP A 247 6.94 -15.56 17.23
N GLN A 248 7.52 -14.40 16.90
CA GLN A 248 7.84 -13.95 15.55
C GLN A 248 9.36 -13.97 15.29
N GLY A 249 10.11 -14.70 16.11
CA GLY A 249 11.55 -14.93 16.04
C GLY A 249 12.39 -13.85 16.72
N SER A 250 12.03 -12.57 16.56
CA SER A 250 12.74 -11.45 17.23
C SER A 250 11.89 -10.71 18.27
N TYR A 251 10.59 -11.02 18.33
CA TYR A 251 9.64 -10.46 19.28
C TYR A 251 8.43 -11.40 19.40
N THR A 252 7.69 -11.27 20.51
CA THR A 252 6.44 -11.99 20.73
C THR A 252 5.26 -11.05 20.49
N THR A 253 4.23 -11.57 19.84
CA THR A 253 2.97 -10.86 19.57
C THR A 253 1.85 -11.36 20.47
N ASN A 254 1.01 -10.45 20.93
CA ASN A 254 -0.24 -10.82 21.57
C ASN A 254 -1.28 -11.26 20.52
N PRO A 255 -2.21 -12.17 20.87
CA PRO A 255 -3.32 -12.48 20.00
C PRO A 255 -4.23 -11.26 19.82
N ALA A 256 -4.89 -11.19 18.68
CA ALA A 256 -5.71 -10.05 18.31
C ALA A 256 -6.96 -10.45 17.53
N VAL A 257 -7.93 -9.55 17.49
CA VAL A 257 -9.09 -9.63 16.61
C VAL A 257 -9.12 -8.39 15.72
N LYS A 258 -9.18 -8.63 14.42
CA LYS A 258 -9.23 -7.61 13.37
C LYS A 258 -10.66 -7.47 12.85
N PRO A 259 -11.30 -6.31 13.06
CA PRO A 259 -12.58 -5.98 12.45
C PRO A 259 -12.50 -5.93 10.93
N LEU A 260 -13.48 -6.54 10.27
CA LEU A 260 -13.64 -6.58 8.82
C LEU A 260 -14.84 -5.74 8.36
N LYS A 261 -15.88 -5.64 9.18
CA LYS A 261 -17.13 -4.97 8.84
C LYS A 261 -17.82 -4.39 10.09
N VAL A 262 -18.52 -3.27 9.93
CA VAL A 262 -19.40 -2.70 10.97
C VAL A 262 -20.51 -3.69 11.31
N GLY A 263 -20.74 -3.93 12.61
CA GLY A 263 -21.68 -4.92 13.10
C GLY A 263 -21.32 -5.42 14.50
N THR A 264 -22.08 -6.39 15.00
CA THR A 264 -21.83 -7.00 16.31
C THR A 264 -21.65 -8.50 16.17
N THR A 265 -20.64 -9.06 16.82
CA THR A 265 -20.35 -10.50 16.84
C THR A 265 -19.96 -10.94 18.25
N THR A 266 -19.97 -12.25 18.50
CA THR A 266 -19.50 -12.83 19.78
C THR A 266 -18.18 -13.55 19.55
N LEU A 267 -17.22 -13.26 20.42
CA LEU A 267 -15.93 -13.93 20.48
C LEU A 267 -16.01 -15.02 21.54
N HIS A 268 -15.68 -16.24 21.15
CA HIS A 268 -15.46 -17.37 22.05
C HIS A 268 -13.97 -17.50 22.26
N VAL A 269 -13.48 -17.00 23.40
CA VAL A 269 -12.07 -16.96 23.72
C VAL A 269 -11.75 -18.12 24.64
N THR A 270 -10.73 -18.90 24.30
CA THR A 270 -10.35 -20.09 25.08
C THR A 270 -8.87 -20.07 25.45
N HIS A 271 -8.59 -20.47 26.70
CA HIS A 271 -7.24 -20.67 27.22
C HIS A 271 -7.22 -21.91 28.12
N GLY A 272 -6.63 -23.00 27.64
CA GLY A 272 -6.74 -24.30 28.32
C GLY A 272 -8.20 -24.75 28.41
N ASN A 273 -8.70 -24.94 29.64
CA ASN A 273 -10.08 -25.35 29.90
C ASN A 273 -11.03 -24.15 30.13
N ASP A 274 -10.49 -22.93 30.22
CA ASP A 274 -11.27 -21.74 30.49
C ASP A 274 -11.87 -21.19 29.20
N VAL A 275 -13.13 -20.77 29.26
CA VAL A 275 -13.89 -20.22 28.14
C VAL A 275 -14.48 -18.88 28.56
N PHE A 276 -14.24 -17.85 27.77
CA PHE A 276 -14.74 -16.50 27.95
C PHE A 276 -15.57 -16.09 26.74
N GLU A 277 -16.72 -15.44 26.98
CA GLU A 277 -17.53 -14.83 25.92
C GLU A 277 -17.39 -13.31 25.96
N ILE A 278 -17.07 -12.72 24.80
CA ILE A 278 -16.95 -11.27 24.66
C ILE A 278 -17.84 -10.81 23.52
N GLN A 279 -18.72 -9.85 23.78
CA GLN A 279 -19.47 -9.18 22.72
C GLN A 279 -18.61 -8.10 22.07
N LEU A 280 -18.30 -8.27 20.79
CA LEU A 280 -17.58 -7.31 19.97
C LEU A 280 -18.56 -6.46 19.17
N THR A 281 -18.53 -5.13 19.35
CA THR A 281 -19.26 -4.18 18.50
C THR A 281 -18.29 -3.36 17.67
N VAL A 282 -18.33 -3.55 16.35
CA VAL A 282 -17.56 -2.80 15.36
C VAL A 282 -18.37 -1.59 14.91
N THR A 283 -17.81 -0.40 15.11
CA THR A 283 -18.40 0.90 14.74
C THR A 283 -17.65 1.51 13.56
N SER A 284 -18.26 2.49 12.89
CA SER A 284 -17.63 3.28 11.82
C SER A 284 -16.59 4.27 12.33
#